data_AF-A0A8J7B181-F1
#
_entry.id   AF-A0A8J7B181-F1
#
_cell.length_a   1.000
_cell.length_b   1.000
_cell.length_c   1.000
_cell.angle_alpha   90.00
_cell.angle_beta   90.00
_cell.angle_gamma   90.00
#
_symmetry.space_group_name_H-M   'P 1'
#
loop_
_entity.id
_entity.type
_entity.pdbx_description
1 polymer ?
#
loop_
_entity_poly.entity_id
_entity_poly.type
_entity_poly.pdbx_seq_one_letter_code
_entity_poly.pdbx_strand_id
1 'polypeptide(L)' 'MTASNFRDRGWTAILSELGLSMKEGIKMTPYNCRDTFITLQALQGHSSTTIARWVGNSSKIIEERYLDRMRLDHLRPTNI' A
#
# COMPACT_ATOMS: atom_id res chain seq x y z
N MET A 1 -5.09 8.93 -26.50
CA MET A 1 -4.19 7.92 -25.93
C MET A 1 -3.10 8.63 -25.16
N THR A 2 -3.18 8.64 -23.83
CA THR A 2 -2.10 9.20 -22.99
C THR A 2 -0.91 8.24 -23.05
N ALA A 3 0.28 8.76 -23.35
CA ALA A 3 1.50 7.96 -23.43
C ALA A 3 1.70 7.17 -22.12
N SER A 4 1.79 5.85 -22.19
CA SER A 4 2.14 5.03 -21.02
C SER A 4 3.62 5.28 -20.71
N ASN A 5 3.90 5.85 -19.54
CA ASN A 5 5.27 6.17 -19.17
C ASN A 5 6.10 4.87 -19.03
N PHE A 6 7.41 4.92 -19.24
CA PHE A 6 8.31 3.75 -19.17
C PHE A 6 8.07 2.89 -17.90
N ARG A 7 7.85 3.55 -16.76
CA ARG A 7 7.50 2.93 -15.47
C ARG A 7 6.25 2.06 -15.54
N ASP A 8 5.22 2.51 -16.27
CA ASP A 8 3.92 1.86 -16.28
C ASP A 8 3.93 0.60 -17.15
N ARG A 9 4.84 0.52 -18.14
CA ARG A 9 4.97 -0.67 -19.02
C ARG A 9 5.45 -1.90 -18.25
N GLY A 10 6.54 -1.77 -17.50
CA GLY A 10 7.06 -2.87 -16.68
C GLY A 10 6.07 -3.30 -15.62
N TRP A 11 5.47 -2.33 -14.92
CA TRP A 11 4.43 -2.59 -13.92
C TRP A 11 3.22 -3.35 -14.50
N THR A 12 2.70 -2.89 -15.64
CA THR A 12 1.53 -3.51 -16.27
C THR A 12 1.84 -4.92 -16.77
N ALA A 13 3.03 -5.14 -17.33
CA ALA A 13 3.44 -6.47 -17.81
C ALA A 13 3.47 -7.48 -16.67
N ILE A 14 4.15 -7.17 -15.57
CA ILE A 14 4.27 -8.06 -14.41
C ILE A 14 2.90 -8.31 -13.76
N LEU A 15 2.09 -7.28 -13.54
CA LEU A 15 0.76 -7.47 -12.97
C LEU A 15 -0.17 -8.29 -13.87
N SER A 16 -0.06 -8.14 -15.19
CA SER A 16 -0.83 -8.93 -16.13
C SER A 16 -0.45 -10.41 -16.07
N GLU A 17 0.85 -10.70 -15.99
CA GLU A 17 1.36 -12.07 -15.85
C GLU A 17 0.89 -12.74 -14.56
N LEU A 18 0.84 -11.97 -13.47
CA LEU A 18 0.38 -12.46 -12.15
C LEU A 18 -1.16 -12.46 -12.01
N GLY A 19 -1.92 -11.98 -12.99
CA GLY A 19 -3.38 -11.83 -12.88
C GLY A 19 -3.82 -10.79 -11.83
N LEU A 20 -2.94 -9.84 -11.49
CA LEU A 20 -3.15 -8.82 -10.46
C LEU A 20 -3.38 -7.41 -11.04
N SER A 21 -3.59 -7.30 -12.36
CA SER A 21 -3.82 -6.00 -13.02
C SER A 21 -5.09 -5.30 -12.52
N MET A 22 -6.07 -6.07 -12.06
CA MET A 22 -7.33 -5.61 -11.49
C MET A 22 -7.63 -6.38 -10.19
N LYS A 23 -8.08 -5.68 -9.14
CA LYS A 23 -8.58 -6.27 -7.90
C LYS A 23 -9.90 -5.61 -7.55
N GLU A 24 -10.98 -6.39 -7.40
CA GLU A 24 -12.32 -5.88 -7.05
C GLU A 24 -12.79 -4.74 -7.98
N GLY A 25 -12.47 -4.83 -9.27
CA GLY A 25 -12.80 -3.79 -10.26
C GLY A 25 -11.88 -2.56 -10.23
N ILE A 26 -10.88 -2.51 -9.35
CA ILE A 26 -9.92 -1.42 -9.23
C ILE A 26 -8.61 -1.79 -9.96
N LYS A 27 -8.12 -0.87 -10.80
CA LYS A 27 -6.83 -1.00 -11.46
C LYS A 27 -5.68 -0.89 -10.45
N MET A 28 -4.81 -1.88 -10.42
CA MET A 28 -3.68 -1.90 -9.51
C MET A 28 -2.54 -1.00 -10.02
N THR A 29 -2.10 -0.10 -9.15
CA THR A 29 -1.05 0.89 -9.41
C THR A 29 0.17 0.63 -8.52
N PRO A 30 1.34 1.19 -8.86
CA PRO A 30 2.50 1.11 -7.97
C PRO A 30 2.25 1.67 -6.56
N TYR A 31 1.29 2.60 -6.42
CA TYR A 31 0.88 3.13 -5.11
C TYR A 31 0.24 2.05 -4.23
N ASN A 32 -0.55 1.15 -4.80
CA ASN A 32 -1.14 0.04 -4.05
C ASN A 32 -0.06 -0.91 -3.49
N CYS A 33 1.02 -1.13 -4.26
CA CYS A 33 2.17 -1.88 -3.79
C CYS A 33 2.89 -1.18 -2.64
N ARG A 34 3.12 0.14 -2.77
CA ARG A 34 3.67 0.97 -1.69
C ARG A 34 2.82 0.91 -0.42
N ASP A 35 1.50 1.00 -0.55
CA ASP A 35 0.57 0.91 0.58
C ASP A 35 0.63 -0.45 1.26
N THR A 36 0.69 -1.52 0.47
CA THR A 36 0.85 -2.89 0.97
C THR A 36 2.17 -3.05 1.72
N PHE A 37 3.28 -2.55 1.15
CA PHE A 37 4.59 -2.57 1.80
C PHE A 37 4.57 -1.85 3.15
N ILE A 38 4.05 -0.62 3.21
CA ILE A 38 3.96 0.15 4.46
C ILE A 38 3.17 -0.63 5.52
N THR A 39 2.04 -1.20 5.12
CA THR A 39 1.15 -1.99 5.99
C THR A 39 1.86 -3.22 6.55
N LEU A 40 2.60 -3.96 5.71
CA LEU A 40 3.37 -5.13 6.14
C LEU A 40 4.50 -4.78 7.10
N GLN A 41 5.24 -3.68 6.84
CA GLN A 41 6.31 -3.26 7.74
C GLN A 41 5.77 -2.79 9.09
N ALA A 42 4.61 -2.12 9.10
CA ALA A 42 3.92 -1.76 10.33
C ALA A 42 3.52 -3.00 11.15
N LEU A 43 2.98 -4.04 10.50
CA LEU A 43 2.63 -5.32 11.15
C LEU A 43 3.83 -6.05 11.74
N GLN A 44 5.01 -5.91 11.10
CA GLN A 44 6.27 -6.45 11.61
C GLN A 44 6.83 -5.64 12.79
N GLY A 45 6.16 -4.57 13.22
CA GLY A 45 6.55 -3.76 14.37
C GLY A 45 7.59 -2.69 14.06
N HIS A 46 7.85 -2.39 12.79
CA HIS A 46 8.74 -1.28 12.45
C HIS A 46 8.08 0.07 12.77
N SER A 47 8.87 1.00 13.29
CA SER A 47 8.37 2.33 13.65
C SER A 47 7.98 3.16 12.42
N SER A 48 7.00 4.03 12.60
CA SER A 48 6.53 4.98 11.57
C SER A 48 7.67 5.81 10.98
N THR A 49 8.62 6.26 11.81
CA THR A 49 9.81 7.01 11.40
C THR A 49 10.73 6.20 10.48
N THR A 50 10.95 4.92 10.78
CA THR A 50 11.80 4.04 9.95
C THR A 50 11.13 3.80 8.59
N ILE A 51 9.84 3.47 8.60
CA ILE A 51 9.08 3.22 7.37
C ILE A 51 9.03 4.49 6.50
N ALA A 52 8.75 5.64 7.12
CA ALA A 52 8.73 6.95 6.46
C ALA A 52 10.04 7.26 5.73
N ARG A 53 11.19 6.90 6.32
CA ARG A 53 12.51 7.03 5.69
C ARG A 53 12.66 6.14 4.46
N TRP A 54 12.17 4.90 4.50
CA TRP A 54 12.26 3.98 3.36
C TRP A 54 11.43 4.43 2.16
N VAL A 55 10.23 4.95 2.42
CA VAL A 55 9.28 5.28 1.36
C VAL A 55 9.32 6.76 0.93
N GLY A 56 10.11 7.60 1.61
CA GLY A 56 10.17 9.03 1.35
C GLY A 56 8.86 9.75 1.69
N ASN A 57 8.38 9.60 2.93
CA ASN A 57 7.19 10.29 3.44
C ASN A 57 7.45 10.83 4.86
N SER A 58 6.47 11.51 5.46
CA SER A 58 6.53 11.88 6.88
C SER A 58 5.98 10.77 7.77
N SER A 59 6.52 10.62 8.99
CA SER A 59 6.02 9.64 9.97
C SER A 59 4.55 9.89 10.32
N LYS A 60 4.13 11.16 10.39
CA LYS A 60 2.75 11.59 10.62
C LYS A 60 1.78 10.95 9.61
N ILE A 61 2.13 10.95 8.33
CA ILE A 61 1.28 10.32 7.30
C ILE A 61 1.21 8.80 7.48
N ILE A 62 2.31 8.16 7.90
CA ILE A 62 2.32 6.71 8.18
C ILE A 62 1.39 6.38 9.35
N GLU A 63 1.43 7.17 10.41
CA GLU A 63 0.59 7.02 11.59
C GLU A 63 -0.90 7.17 11.25
N GLU A 64 -1.28 8.30 10.66
CA GLU A 64 -2.69 8.63 10.37
C GLU A 64 -3.34 7.66 9.39
N ARG A 65 -2.60 7.18 8.38
CA ARG A 65 -3.19 6.43 7.26
C ARG A 65 -3.15 4.93 7.46
N TYR A 66 -2.12 4.41 8.11
CA TYR A 66 -1.87 2.97 8.20
C TYR A 66 -2.01 2.46 9.64
N LEU A 67 -1.37 3.11 10.61
CA LEU A 67 -1.38 2.64 12.00
C LEU A 67 -2.71 2.90 12.70
N ASP A 68 -3.29 4.09 12.53
CA ASP A 68 -4.58 4.42 13.15
C ASP A 68 -5.71 3.60 12.56
N ARG A 69 -5.69 3.37 11.24
CA ARG A 69 -6.63 2.44 10.59
C ARG A 69 -6.51 1.03 11.19
N MET A 70 -5.30 0.54 11.39
CA MET A 70 -5.09 -0.77 12.04
C MET A 70 -5.62 -0.79 13.47
N ARG A 71 -5.36 0.24 14.28
CA ARG A 71 -5.89 0.31 15.65
C ARG A 71 -7.41 0.32 15.68
N LEU A 72 -8.03 1.09 14.78
CA LEU A 72 -9.48 1.15 14.65
C LEU A 72 -10.07 -0.21 14.21
N ASP A 73 -9.34 -0.97 13.40
CA ASP A 73 -9.76 -2.32 12.99
C ASP A 73 -9.81 -3.31 14.17
N HIS A 74 -8.92 -3.16 15.15
CA HIS A 74 -8.94 -3.93 16.40
C HIS A 74 -10.05 -3.50 17.37
N LEU A 75 -10.63 -2.30 17.18
CA LEU A 75 -11.73 -1.77 18.01
C LEU A 75 -13.12 -2.08 17.43
N ARG A 76 -13.19 -2.64 16.22
CA ARG A 76 -14.49 -3.01 15.65
C ARG A 76 -15.10 -4.13 16.49
N PRO A 77 -16.41 -4.05 16.85
CA PRO A 77 -17.07 -5.12 17.58
C PRO A 77 -16.86 -6.43 16.82
N THR A 78 -16.23 -7.41 17.46
CA THR A 78 -16.19 -8.77 16.94
C THR A 78 -17.62 -9.27 17.03
N ASN A 79 -18.25 -9.58 15.90
CA ASN A 79 -19.60 -10.16 15.92
C ASN A 79 -19.56 -11.44 16.78
N ILE A 80 -20.17 -11.38 17.96
CA ILE A 80 -20.49 -12.54 18.81
C ILE A 80 -21.87 -13.02 18.39
#